data_AF-A0A8W8IH63-F1
#
_entry.id   AF-A0A8W8IH63-F1
#
_cell.length_a   1.000
_cell.length_b   1.000
_cell.length_c   1.000
_cell.angle_alpha   90.00
_cell.angle_beta   90.00
_cell.angle_gamma   90.00
#
_symmetry.space_group_name_H-M   'P 1'
#
loop_
_entity.id
_entity.type
_entity.pdbx_description
1 polymer ?
#
loop_
_entity_poly.entity_id
_entity_poly.type
_entity_poly.pdbx_seq_one_letter_code
_entity_poly.pdbx_strand_id
1 'polypeptide(L)'
;LNKQGNVHAWWELVFKVVTGGPFGAYDLFVNNGTRNINNLAAQQLTNQVLDHYKSDVMDDMHSNGVTKIRVSYYFGGVEAQYFVFDAVGATKTGWFSRNRLLETSYDIAALATAVGKGGEYFSIEGDIVSSSSIHRHFYVNEGYYGCSGDLGWTLIVDGPGPCSMESLPTTAVYFVNTPSYSLMPGTMADFMAVFVEKGTCISSGISTSKEYLLINETEEIQQKINAIKTNLTIPVNTTSQYHRSKTCAEDERMTSRAIGFVLGVGLISVLSALILFPDIHTLIRHAMERVCEKTGQNNLTK
;
A
#
# COMPACT_ATOMS: atom_id res chain seq x y z
N LEU A 1 -15.24 4.83 -2.17
CA LEU A 1 -14.71 4.83 -0.78
C LEU A 1 -14.34 3.39 -0.44
N ASN A 2 -13.07 3.04 -0.59
CA ASN A 2 -12.45 1.82 -0.05
C ASN A 2 -10.93 2.03 -0.15
N LYS A 3 -10.34 2.54 0.92
CA LYS A 3 -8.89 2.60 1.15
C LYS A 3 -8.64 2.12 2.58
N GLN A 4 -8.68 0.82 2.77
CA GLN A 4 -7.94 0.14 3.83
C GLN A 4 -6.84 -0.63 3.11
N GLY A 5 -5.58 -0.31 3.43
CA GLY A 5 -4.42 -1.00 2.89
C GLY A 5 -4.47 -2.46 3.30
N ASN A 6 -4.98 -3.31 2.41
CA ASN A 6 -5.07 -4.74 2.63
C ASN A 6 -3.69 -5.33 2.37
N VAL A 7 -2.90 -5.51 3.43
CA VAL A 7 -1.93 -6.59 3.48
C VAL A 7 -2.74 -7.89 3.35
N HIS A 8 -2.46 -8.71 2.33
CA HIS A 8 -3.26 -9.90 2.01
C HIS A 8 -3.43 -10.84 3.21
N ALA A 9 -4.55 -11.55 3.29
CA ALA A 9 -4.95 -12.41 4.43
C ALA A 9 -3.97 -13.55 4.80
N TRP A 10 -2.89 -13.75 4.04
CA TRP A 10 -1.88 -14.78 4.27
C TRP A 10 -0.58 -14.26 4.93
N TRP A 11 -0.48 -12.96 5.20
CA TRP A 11 0.66 -12.35 5.88
C TRP A 11 0.42 -12.26 7.39
N GLU A 12 1.34 -12.80 8.17
CA GLU A 12 1.31 -12.75 9.64
C GLU A 12 2.23 -11.63 10.14
N LEU A 13 1.72 -10.72 10.99
CA LEU A 13 2.55 -9.71 11.66
C LEU A 13 3.45 -10.37 12.71
N VAL A 14 4.76 -10.21 12.56
CA VAL A 14 5.75 -10.80 13.48
C VAL A 14 6.58 -9.78 14.24
N PHE A 15 6.70 -8.56 13.71
CA PHE A 15 7.48 -7.50 14.35
C PHE A 15 6.94 -6.13 13.97
N LYS A 16 6.93 -5.17 14.91
CA LYS A 16 6.52 -3.78 14.68
C LYS A 16 7.39 -2.84 15.49
N VAL A 17 8.05 -1.91 14.81
CA VAL A 17 8.83 -0.83 15.41
C VAL A 17 8.02 0.45 15.32
N VAL A 18 7.69 1.03 16.47
CA VAL A 18 6.81 2.19 16.57
C VAL A 18 7.65 3.43 16.84
N THR A 19 7.50 4.48 16.03
CA THR A 19 8.13 5.78 16.30
C THR A 19 7.61 6.34 17.62
N GLY A 20 8.52 6.80 18.48
CA GLY A 20 8.19 7.24 19.84
C GLY A 20 8.18 6.10 20.87
N GLY A 21 8.44 4.86 20.44
CA GLY A 21 8.69 3.73 21.34
C GLY A 21 10.07 3.79 22.01
N PRO A 22 10.32 2.95 23.02
CA PRO A 22 11.62 2.90 23.70
C PRO A 22 12.70 2.37 22.76
N PHE A 23 13.94 2.83 22.95
CA PHE A 23 15.11 2.25 22.27
C PHE A 23 15.27 0.75 22.51
N GLY A 24 15.99 0.08 21.62
CA GLY A 24 16.28 -1.36 21.66
C GLY A 24 15.41 -2.18 20.71
N ALA A 25 14.86 -1.57 19.66
CA ALA A 25 14.19 -2.25 18.57
C ALA A 25 15.08 -3.29 17.88
N TYR A 26 16.36 -2.97 17.64
CA TYR A 26 17.31 -3.90 17.02
C TYR A 26 17.57 -5.11 17.93
N ASP A 27 17.91 -4.86 19.19
CA ASP A 27 18.16 -5.92 20.18
C ASP A 27 16.93 -6.81 20.37
N LEU A 28 15.74 -6.21 20.39
CA LEU A 28 14.48 -6.95 20.45
C LEU A 28 14.32 -7.88 19.24
N PHE A 29 14.66 -7.43 18.03
CA PHE A 29 14.58 -8.25 16.83
C PHE A 29 15.59 -9.41 16.85
N VAL A 30 16.87 -9.13 17.10
CA VAL A 30 17.95 -10.13 16.96
C VAL A 30 17.96 -11.17 18.09
N ASN A 31 17.66 -10.78 19.33
CA ASN A 31 17.62 -11.71 20.45
C ASN A 31 16.36 -12.57 20.41
N ASN A 32 16.34 -13.72 21.10
CA ASN A 32 15.13 -14.52 21.22
C ASN A 32 14.18 -13.92 22.27
N GLY A 33 12.89 -14.10 22.06
CA GLY A 33 11.83 -13.63 22.95
C GLY A 33 10.76 -12.80 22.26
N THR A 34 9.74 -12.46 23.03
CA THR A 34 8.52 -11.83 22.55
C THR A 34 8.28 -10.47 23.23
N ARG A 35 7.56 -9.58 22.56
CA ARG A 35 7.10 -8.30 23.12
C ARG A 35 5.65 -8.06 22.75
N ASN A 36 4.82 -7.76 23.74
CA ASN A 36 3.42 -7.36 23.55
C ASN A 36 2.51 -8.39 22.84
N ILE A 37 2.82 -9.69 22.90
CA ILE A 37 1.98 -10.76 22.31
C ILE A 37 0.59 -10.90 22.95
N ASN A 38 0.42 -10.47 24.19
CA ASN A 38 -0.87 -10.48 24.87
C ASN A 38 -1.62 -9.13 24.78
N ASN A 39 -1.05 -8.15 24.08
CA ASN A 39 -1.63 -6.83 23.89
C ASN A 39 -2.19 -6.70 22.47
N LEU A 40 -3.50 -6.89 22.33
CA LEU A 40 -4.18 -6.83 21.02
C LEU A 40 -4.04 -5.46 20.34
N ALA A 41 -3.97 -4.36 21.10
CA ALA A 41 -3.76 -3.03 20.53
C ALA A 41 -2.35 -2.88 19.93
N ALA A 42 -1.34 -3.52 20.52
CA ALA A 42 0.01 -3.54 19.98
C ALA A 42 0.13 -4.37 18.69
N GLN A 43 -0.76 -5.35 18.48
CA GLN A 43 -0.81 -6.15 17.24
C GLN A 43 -1.54 -5.44 16.09
N GLN A 44 -2.36 -4.43 16.39
CA GLN A 44 -3.04 -3.65 15.35
C GLN A 44 -2.03 -2.80 14.58
N LEU A 45 -2.31 -2.55 13.29
CA LEU A 45 -1.50 -1.68 12.43
C LEU A 45 -1.79 -0.19 12.72
N THR A 46 -1.50 0.21 13.96
CA THR A 46 -1.60 1.57 14.47
C THR A 46 -0.38 1.87 15.36
N ASN A 47 -0.16 3.15 15.65
CA ASN A 47 0.81 3.66 16.61
C ASN A 47 0.17 4.08 17.96
N GLN A 48 -1.03 3.57 18.28
CA GLN A 48 -1.71 3.92 19.54
C GLN A 48 -0.96 3.40 20.78
N VAL A 49 -0.29 2.26 20.64
CA VAL A 49 0.64 1.73 21.64
C VAL A 49 2.04 2.21 21.25
N LEU A 50 2.61 3.12 22.05
CA LEU A 50 3.98 3.63 21.89
C LEU A 50 5.01 2.64 22.44
N ASP A 51 4.95 1.41 21.94
CA ASP A 51 5.85 0.32 22.27
C ASP A 51 5.90 -0.66 21.10
N HIS A 52 6.96 -1.45 21.04
CA HIS A 52 7.19 -2.37 19.94
C HIS A 52 6.38 -3.65 20.10
N TYR A 53 6.17 -4.37 19.00
CA TYR A 53 5.57 -5.71 19.03
C TYR A 53 6.55 -6.71 18.43
N LYS A 54 6.61 -7.91 19.01
CA LYS A 54 7.40 -9.02 18.49
C LYS A 54 6.78 -10.37 18.88
N SER A 55 6.55 -11.24 17.89
CA SER A 55 6.26 -12.66 18.11
C SER A 55 7.55 -13.51 18.09
N ASP A 56 7.42 -14.79 18.46
CA ASP A 56 8.49 -15.78 18.47
C ASP A 56 8.78 -16.39 17.08
N VAL A 57 7.97 -16.09 16.08
CA VAL A 57 8.10 -16.67 14.72
C VAL A 57 9.49 -16.41 14.10
N MET A 58 10.06 -15.23 14.35
CA MET A 58 11.38 -14.86 13.82
C MET A 58 12.55 -15.40 14.64
N ASP A 59 12.30 -16.02 15.80
CA ASP A 59 13.37 -16.63 16.60
C ASP A 59 13.93 -17.90 15.94
N ASP A 60 13.09 -18.60 15.17
CA ASP A 60 13.52 -19.65 14.24
C ASP A 60 12.65 -19.63 12.97
N MET A 61 13.04 -18.82 11.99
CA MET A 61 12.25 -18.65 10.77
C MET A 61 12.12 -19.96 9.97
N HIS A 62 13.13 -20.83 10.03
CA HIS A 62 13.17 -22.05 9.23
C HIS A 62 12.20 -23.09 9.76
N SER A 63 12.23 -23.32 11.08
CA SER A 63 11.27 -24.22 11.73
C SER A 63 9.84 -23.69 11.64
N ASN A 64 9.67 -22.36 11.57
CA ASN A 64 8.37 -21.72 11.35
C ASN A 64 7.94 -21.65 9.88
N GLY A 65 8.73 -22.22 8.95
CA GLY A 65 8.39 -22.33 7.54
C GLY A 65 8.31 -20.98 6.82
N VAL A 66 9.01 -19.94 7.28
CA VAL A 66 8.98 -18.62 6.65
C VAL A 66 9.64 -18.67 5.28
N THR A 67 8.89 -18.29 4.23
CA THR A 67 9.36 -18.29 2.84
C THR A 67 9.54 -16.89 2.28
N LYS A 68 8.71 -15.93 2.70
CA LYS A 68 8.88 -14.52 2.33
C LYS A 68 8.68 -13.63 3.54
N ILE A 69 9.36 -12.48 3.51
CA ILE A 69 9.23 -11.45 4.55
C ILE A 69 8.91 -10.12 3.89
N ARG A 70 7.86 -9.45 4.36
CA ARG A 70 7.48 -8.11 3.92
C ARG A 70 7.82 -7.10 5.01
N VAL A 71 8.52 -6.03 4.65
CA VAL A 71 8.76 -4.87 5.53
C VAL A 71 7.99 -3.69 4.98
N SER A 72 7.10 -3.13 5.79
CA SER A 72 6.17 -2.08 5.41
C SER A 72 6.29 -0.86 6.30
N TYR A 73 6.24 0.33 5.72
CA TYR A 73 6.31 1.60 6.41
C TYR A 73 4.96 2.30 6.34
N TYR A 74 4.40 2.65 7.50
CA TYR A 74 3.08 3.26 7.61
C TYR A 74 3.19 4.74 7.96
N PHE A 75 2.40 5.57 7.28
CA PHE A 75 2.33 7.01 7.51
C PHE A 75 0.90 7.51 7.31
N GLY A 76 0.35 8.20 8.30
CA GLY A 76 -1.05 8.60 8.31
C GLY A 76 -1.99 7.40 8.36
N GLY A 77 -1.57 6.31 9.01
CA GLY A 77 -2.37 5.07 9.13
C GLY A 77 -2.54 4.26 7.84
N VAL A 78 -1.80 4.58 6.77
CA VAL A 78 -1.79 3.83 5.51
C VAL A 78 -0.39 3.32 5.20
N GLU A 79 -0.29 2.15 4.55
CA GLU A 79 0.99 1.66 4.04
C GLU A 79 1.48 2.60 2.94
N ALA A 80 2.66 3.18 3.13
CA ALA A 80 3.24 4.18 2.24
C ALA A 80 4.32 3.57 1.34
N GLN A 81 5.21 2.73 1.90
CA GLN A 81 6.29 2.08 1.18
C GLN A 81 6.53 0.67 1.72
N TYR A 82 7.11 -0.21 0.91
CA TYR A 82 7.43 -1.57 1.33
C TYR A 82 8.61 -2.21 0.58
N PHE A 83 9.11 -3.29 1.15
CA PHE A 83 10.00 -4.27 0.53
C PHE A 83 9.48 -5.68 0.80
N VAL A 84 9.70 -6.61 -0.12
CA VAL A 84 9.42 -8.04 0.04
C VAL A 84 10.69 -8.81 -0.29
N PHE A 85 11.07 -9.73 0.59
CA PHE A 85 12.31 -10.49 0.51
C PHE A 85 12.05 -11.99 0.46
N ASP A 86 12.96 -12.71 -0.21
CA ASP A 86 13.09 -14.16 -0.14
C ASP A 86 13.80 -14.57 1.16
N ALA A 87 13.09 -15.31 2.01
CA ALA A 87 13.59 -15.79 3.28
C ALA A 87 14.16 -17.21 3.22
N VAL A 88 14.01 -17.92 2.09
CA VAL A 88 14.43 -19.32 2.00
C VAL A 88 15.94 -19.44 2.16
N GLY A 89 16.37 -20.21 3.17
CA GLY A 89 17.77 -20.41 3.51
C GLY A 89 18.50 -19.15 3.98
N ALA A 90 17.77 -18.13 4.45
CA ALA A 90 18.35 -16.92 5.00
C ALA A 90 18.64 -17.06 6.51
N THR A 91 19.63 -16.32 7.01
CA THR A 91 19.82 -16.18 8.47
C THR A 91 18.83 -15.16 9.05
N LYS A 92 18.65 -15.15 10.37
CA LYS A 92 17.72 -14.24 11.10
C LYS A 92 17.83 -12.77 10.69
N THR A 93 19.01 -12.32 10.28
CA THR A 93 19.27 -10.96 9.80
C THR A 93 19.62 -10.87 8.32
N GLY A 94 20.08 -11.97 7.69
CA GLY A 94 20.57 -11.96 6.31
C GLY A 94 19.48 -11.93 5.23
N TRP A 95 18.20 -12.15 5.59
CA TRP A 95 17.08 -12.05 4.65
C TRP A 95 16.85 -10.61 4.16
N PHE A 96 17.14 -9.61 4.98
CA PHE A 96 17.04 -8.20 4.61
C PHE A 96 18.33 -7.80 3.87
N SER A 97 18.45 -8.26 2.64
CA SER A 97 19.59 -7.96 1.79
C SER A 97 19.15 -7.78 0.35
N ARG A 98 19.93 -6.98 -0.38
CA ARG A 98 19.69 -6.65 -1.79
C ARG A 98 19.47 -7.87 -2.67
N ASN A 99 20.30 -8.91 -2.51
CA ASN A 99 20.24 -10.13 -3.32
C ASN A 99 18.99 -10.99 -3.07
N ARG A 100 18.25 -10.69 -1.99
CA ARG A 100 17.02 -11.38 -1.62
C ARG A 100 15.79 -10.51 -1.86
N LEU A 101 15.94 -9.29 -2.36
CA LEU A 101 14.81 -8.42 -2.66
C LEU A 101 14.02 -8.96 -3.85
N LEU A 102 12.73 -9.24 -3.63
CA LEU A 102 11.79 -9.72 -4.63
C LEU A 102 10.94 -8.61 -5.21
N GLU A 103 10.42 -7.73 -4.34
CA GLU A 103 9.49 -6.67 -4.70
C GLU A 103 9.69 -5.45 -3.80
N THR A 104 9.42 -4.27 -4.33
CA THR A 104 9.39 -3.03 -3.55
C THR A 104 8.53 -1.99 -4.26
N SER A 105 7.99 -1.05 -3.50
CA SER A 105 7.36 0.17 -4.05
C SER A 105 8.38 1.25 -4.45
N TYR A 106 9.64 1.09 -4.08
CA TYR A 106 10.73 1.98 -4.51
C TYR A 106 11.18 1.68 -5.94
N ASP A 107 11.92 2.62 -6.54
CA ASP A 107 12.58 2.37 -7.80
C ASP A 107 13.70 1.33 -7.63
N ILE A 108 13.45 0.12 -8.15
CA ILE A 108 14.38 -1.00 -8.09
C ILE A 108 15.68 -0.72 -8.86
N ALA A 109 15.65 0.12 -9.90
CA ALA A 109 16.85 0.48 -10.65
C ALA A 109 17.75 1.41 -9.82
N ALA A 110 17.15 2.39 -9.12
CA ALA A 110 17.88 3.26 -8.20
C ALA A 110 18.56 2.43 -7.10
N LEU A 111 17.82 1.47 -6.51
CA LEU A 111 18.41 0.51 -5.57
C LEU A 111 19.58 -0.21 -6.24
N ALA A 112 19.39 -0.90 -7.37
CA ALA A 112 20.43 -1.71 -8.02
C ALA A 112 21.74 -0.96 -8.33
N THR A 113 21.70 0.36 -8.55
CA THR A 113 22.90 1.18 -8.83
C THR A 113 23.66 1.65 -7.57
N ALA A 114 23.05 1.53 -6.41
CA ALA A 114 23.62 1.90 -5.11
C ALA A 114 24.49 0.78 -4.51
N VAL A 115 25.47 0.28 -5.25
CA VAL A 115 26.31 -0.84 -4.82
C VAL A 115 27.77 -0.40 -4.73
N GLY A 116 28.43 -0.77 -3.64
CA GLY A 116 29.87 -0.57 -3.46
C GLY A 116 30.28 0.88 -3.21
N LYS A 117 29.34 1.73 -2.84
CA LYS A 117 29.61 3.10 -2.42
C LYS A 117 30.10 3.11 -0.96
N GLY A 118 30.95 4.08 -0.63
CA GLY A 118 31.48 4.20 0.73
C GLY A 118 30.36 4.45 1.72
N GLY A 119 30.22 3.57 2.72
CA GLY A 119 29.18 3.69 3.73
C GLY A 119 27.78 3.27 3.27
N GLU A 120 27.67 2.48 2.21
CA GLU A 120 26.41 1.86 1.82
C GLU A 120 26.06 0.68 2.74
N TYR A 121 24.79 0.62 3.11
CA TYR A 121 24.15 -0.42 3.89
C TYR A 121 22.86 -0.84 3.23
N PHE A 122 22.64 -2.15 3.22
CA PHE A 122 21.37 -2.78 2.96
C PHE A 122 21.25 -3.97 3.91
N SER A 123 21.05 -3.68 5.20
CA SER A 123 21.07 -4.68 6.26
C SER A 123 20.26 -4.26 7.49
N ILE A 124 19.88 -5.23 8.32
CA ILE A 124 19.20 -4.98 9.60
C ILE A 124 20.15 -4.34 10.61
N GLU A 125 21.39 -4.85 10.69
CA GLU A 125 22.43 -4.30 11.57
C GLU A 125 22.72 -2.84 11.21
N GLY A 126 22.71 -2.52 9.91
CA GLY A 126 22.96 -1.17 9.42
C GLY A 126 24.30 -0.65 9.89
N ASP A 127 24.33 0.59 10.38
CA ASP A 127 25.55 1.24 10.84
C ASP A 127 25.64 1.30 12.36
N ILE A 128 26.66 0.61 12.88
CA ILE A 128 26.97 0.51 14.30
C ILE A 128 28.42 0.91 14.55
N VAL A 129 28.74 2.20 14.40
CA VAL A 129 30.08 2.69 14.74
C VAL A 129 30.14 3.00 16.24
N SER A 130 30.80 2.12 16.99
CA SER A 130 30.98 2.22 18.44
C SER A 130 31.73 3.48 18.89
N SER A 131 32.57 4.07 18.03
CA SER A 131 33.29 5.31 18.33
C SER A 131 32.44 6.58 18.21
N SER A 132 31.26 6.50 17.58
CA SER A 132 30.37 7.64 17.32
C SER A 132 28.93 7.43 17.78
N SER A 133 28.66 6.37 18.54
CA SER A 133 27.31 6.03 19.07
C SER A 133 26.23 6.02 17.98
N ILE A 134 26.56 5.52 16.79
CA ILE A 134 25.58 5.46 15.70
C ILE A 134 24.77 4.16 15.88
N HIS A 135 23.44 4.30 15.90
CA HIS A 135 22.49 3.21 16.12
C HIS A 135 21.45 3.20 14.99
N ARG A 136 21.94 2.97 13.76
CA ARG A 136 21.14 3.02 12.52
C ARG A 136 20.85 1.61 12.05
N HIS A 137 19.62 1.15 12.19
CA HIS A 137 19.20 -0.21 11.88
C HIS A 137 18.16 -0.26 10.78
N PHE A 138 17.91 -1.46 10.22
CA PHE A 138 17.06 -1.66 9.04
C PHE A 138 17.37 -0.61 7.97
N TYR A 139 18.67 -0.45 7.72
CA TYR A 139 19.22 0.68 7.01
C TYR A 139 19.40 0.31 5.55
N VAL A 140 18.75 1.09 4.69
CA VAL A 140 18.87 0.99 3.23
C VAL A 140 19.27 2.37 2.75
N ASN A 141 20.57 2.54 2.48
CA ASN A 141 21.11 3.79 1.97
C ASN A 141 21.90 3.60 0.69
N GLU A 142 22.17 4.72 0.04
CA GLU A 142 22.93 4.74 -1.20
C GLU A 142 24.43 4.90 -0.94
N GLY A 143 24.78 5.67 0.08
CA GLY A 143 26.14 5.95 0.52
C GLY A 143 26.16 7.01 1.61
N TYR A 144 27.36 7.31 2.12
CA TYR A 144 27.56 8.38 3.11
C TYR A 144 28.02 9.70 2.51
N TYR A 145 27.31 10.76 2.89
CA TYR A 145 27.60 12.13 2.50
C TYR A 145 27.50 13.11 3.67
N GLY A 146 27.41 12.57 4.90
CA GLY A 146 27.27 13.33 6.14
C GLY A 146 25.82 13.61 6.50
N CYS A 147 25.58 14.06 7.74
CA CYS A 147 24.23 14.16 8.32
C CYS A 147 23.18 14.88 7.47
N SER A 148 23.57 15.84 6.63
CA SER A 148 22.66 16.60 5.76
C SER A 148 22.65 16.14 4.31
N GLY A 149 23.59 15.27 3.94
CA GLY A 149 23.76 14.77 2.57
C GLY A 149 23.39 13.29 2.42
N ASP A 150 23.20 12.55 3.51
CA ASP A 150 22.96 11.10 3.44
C ASP A 150 21.74 10.80 2.55
N LEU A 151 21.99 9.95 1.55
CA LEU A 151 21.02 9.53 0.55
C LEU A 151 20.65 8.07 0.80
N GLY A 152 19.38 7.73 0.61
CA GLY A 152 18.87 6.38 0.76
C GLY A 152 17.35 6.32 0.80
N TRP A 153 16.84 5.24 1.39
CA TRP A 153 15.42 4.91 1.36
C TRP A 153 14.82 4.80 2.74
N THR A 154 15.47 4.09 3.68
CA THR A 154 14.88 3.82 4.99
C THR A 154 15.94 3.72 6.06
N LEU A 155 15.58 4.09 7.29
CA LEU A 155 16.44 4.06 8.46
C LEU A 155 15.60 3.95 9.73
N ILE A 156 16.01 3.10 10.67
CA ILE A 156 15.54 3.15 12.06
C ILE A 156 16.67 3.70 12.93
N VAL A 157 16.39 4.82 13.59
CA VAL A 157 17.23 5.39 14.64
C VAL A 157 16.81 4.75 15.96
N ASP A 158 17.74 4.06 16.61
CA ASP A 158 17.47 3.30 17.85
C ASP A 158 18.40 3.69 19.01
N GLY A 159 18.92 4.91 18.97
CA GLY A 159 19.77 5.48 20.01
C GLY A 159 20.27 6.87 19.65
N PRO A 160 20.85 7.59 20.62
CA PRO A 160 21.38 8.94 20.40
C PRO A 160 22.63 8.92 19.55
N GLY A 161 22.75 9.85 18.60
CA GLY A 161 23.89 9.94 17.67
C GLY A 161 24.26 11.38 17.28
N PRO A 162 25.31 11.56 16.45
CA PRO A 162 25.85 12.86 16.09
C PRO A 162 24.95 13.70 15.17
N CYS A 163 24.01 13.09 14.45
CA CYS A 163 23.14 13.79 13.52
C CYS A 163 21.84 14.26 14.19
N SER A 164 21.26 15.36 13.70
CA SER A 164 20.04 15.94 14.28
C SER A 164 18.85 14.95 14.34
N MET A 165 18.72 14.05 13.36
CA MET A 165 17.69 13.00 13.37
C MET A 165 17.86 11.97 14.50
N GLU A 166 19.08 11.86 15.04
CA GLU A 166 19.46 10.93 16.09
C GLU A 166 19.39 11.60 17.48
N SER A 167 18.87 12.82 17.56
CA SER A 167 18.74 13.55 18.83
C SER A 167 17.45 13.22 19.59
N LEU A 168 16.55 12.42 18.99
CA LEU A 168 15.30 12.03 19.61
C LEU A 168 15.55 11.09 20.80
N PRO A 169 14.79 11.19 21.90
CA PRO A 169 14.97 10.35 23.09
C PRO A 169 14.35 8.95 22.97
N THR A 170 13.81 8.62 21.79
CA THR A 170 13.00 7.43 21.50
C THR A 170 13.29 6.95 20.09
N THR A 171 12.98 5.69 19.80
CA THR A 171 13.15 5.11 18.46
C THR A 171 12.37 5.90 17.42
N ALA A 172 12.98 6.13 16.26
CA ALA A 172 12.36 6.84 15.15
C ALA A 172 12.55 6.07 13.84
N VAL A 173 11.46 5.90 13.10
CA VAL A 173 11.47 5.25 11.79
C VAL A 173 11.41 6.33 10.72
N TYR A 174 12.44 6.39 9.89
CA TYR A 174 12.53 7.28 8.73
C TYR A 174 12.44 6.49 7.44
N PHE A 175 11.73 7.06 6.48
CA PHE A 175 11.63 6.52 5.13
C PHE A 175 11.43 7.63 4.10
N VAL A 176 11.75 7.35 2.85
CA VAL A 176 11.48 8.27 1.75
C VAL A 176 10.11 7.98 1.15
N ASN A 177 9.22 8.97 1.16
CA ASN A 177 7.86 8.85 0.61
C ASN A 177 7.72 9.54 -0.76
N THR A 178 8.81 9.67 -1.50
CA THR A 178 8.85 10.33 -2.81
C THR A 178 9.61 9.45 -3.80
N PRO A 179 9.55 9.74 -5.11
CA PRO A 179 10.40 9.07 -6.11
C PRO A 179 11.90 9.36 -5.96
N SER A 180 12.30 10.28 -5.07
CA SER A 180 13.69 10.53 -4.72
C SER A 180 14.22 9.45 -3.76
N TYR A 181 15.52 9.50 -3.47
CA TYR A 181 16.20 8.73 -2.42
C TYR A 181 16.95 9.68 -1.49
N SER A 182 16.39 10.85 -1.20
CA SER A 182 16.93 11.75 -0.19
C SER A 182 16.38 11.36 1.18
N LEU A 183 17.19 10.65 1.97
CA LEU A 183 16.86 10.31 3.36
C LEU A 183 16.74 11.55 4.23
N MET A 184 17.32 12.68 3.81
CA MET A 184 17.24 13.96 4.51
C MET A 184 16.38 14.98 3.74
N PRO A 185 15.39 15.63 4.41
CA PRO A 185 14.99 15.43 5.81
C PRO A 185 14.20 14.13 6.07
N GLY A 186 13.89 13.35 5.03
CA GLY A 186 13.10 12.12 5.14
C GLY A 186 11.67 12.38 5.61
N THR A 187 10.84 11.32 5.62
CA THR A 187 9.54 11.33 6.30
C THR A 187 9.64 10.41 7.50
N MET A 188 9.20 10.88 8.66
CA MET A 188 9.10 10.04 9.85
C MET A 188 7.81 9.23 9.77
N ALA A 189 7.91 7.91 9.75
CA ALA A 189 6.78 6.99 9.74
C ALA A 189 6.08 6.95 11.11
N ASP A 190 4.81 6.53 11.12
CA ASP A 190 4.11 6.15 12.34
C ASP A 190 4.76 4.89 12.95
N PHE A 191 5.05 3.90 12.10
CA PHE A 191 5.72 2.65 12.47
C PHE A 191 6.23 1.91 11.22
N MET A 192 7.18 1.01 11.43
CA MET A 192 7.55 -0.07 10.51
C MET A 192 6.91 -1.38 11.00
N ALA A 193 6.33 -2.17 10.09
CA ALA A 193 5.80 -3.50 10.36
C ALA A 193 6.53 -4.55 9.51
N VAL A 194 6.80 -5.70 10.10
CA VAL A 194 7.36 -6.88 9.41
C VAL A 194 6.33 -7.98 9.44
N PHE A 195 6.02 -8.50 8.26
CA PHE A 195 5.12 -9.61 8.05
C PHE A 195 5.84 -10.80 7.43
N VAL A 196 5.33 -12.00 7.68
CA VAL A 196 5.83 -13.23 7.07
C VAL A 196 4.75 -13.96 6.29
N GLU A 197 5.16 -14.59 5.19
CA GLU A 197 4.42 -15.64 4.51
C GLU A 197 5.09 -16.96 4.87
N LYS A 198 4.28 -17.95 5.29
CA LYS A 198 4.75 -19.29 5.62
C LYS A 198 4.48 -20.24 4.46
N GLY A 199 5.47 -20.99 4.05
CA GLY A 199 5.35 -22.06 3.07
C GLY A 199 4.72 -23.33 3.65
N THR A 200 4.18 -24.16 2.77
CA THR A 200 3.75 -25.52 3.12
C THR A 200 4.95 -26.45 3.06
N CYS A 201 5.51 -26.84 4.21
CA CYS A 201 6.58 -27.84 4.25
C CYS A 201 6.01 -29.23 3.92
N ILE A 202 6.37 -29.82 2.78
CA ILE A 202 6.22 -31.27 2.54
C ILE A 202 7.51 -31.93 3.00
N SER A 203 7.60 -32.32 4.27
CA SER A 203 8.72 -33.12 4.76
C SER A 203 8.59 -34.56 4.27
N SER A 204 9.57 -35.04 3.51
CA SER A 204 9.74 -36.44 3.11
C SER A 204 10.16 -37.32 4.29
N GLY A 205 9.27 -37.45 5.27
CA GLY A 205 9.36 -38.38 6.39
C GLY A 205 7.95 -38.77 6.78
N ILE A 206 7.64 -40.07 6.78
CA ILE A 206 6.32 -40.62 7.08
C ILE A 206 5.85 -40.09 8.45
N SER A 207 4.94 -39.13 8.41
CA SER A 207 4.07 -38.72 9.52
C SER A 207 2.79 -38.24 8.86
N THR A 208 1.76 -39.08 8.96
CA THR A 208 0.36 -38.88 8.52
C THR A 208 0.15 -37.62 7.70
N SER A 209 0.21 -37.78 6.38
CA SER A 209 -0.22 -36.78 5.42
C SER A 209 -1.50 -36.13 5.93
N LYS A 210 -1.45 -34.83 6.25
CA LYS A 210 -2.64 -34.01 6.06
C LYS A 210 -2.84 -34.01 4.56
N GLU A 211 -3.64 -35.00 4.17
CA GLU A 211 -4.26 -35.21 2.89
C GLU A 211 -4.62 -33.85 2.30
N TYR A 212 -3.91 -33.49 1.23
CA TYR A 212 -4.37 -32.42 0.37
C TYR A 212 -5.78 -32.79 -0.03
N LEU A 213 -6.72 -31.87 0.22
CA LEU A 213 -8.12 -32.02 -0.14
C LEU A 213 -8.18 -32.42 -1.62
N LEU A 214 -8.56 -33.67 -1.84
CA LEU A 214 -8.78 -34.24 -3.15
C LEU A 214 -9.78 -33.34 -3.88
N ILE A 215 -9.52 -33.11 -5.16
CA ILE A 215 -10.21 -32.18 -6.07
C ILE A 215 -11.76 -32.31 -6.02
N ASN A 216 -12.29 -33.43 -5.51
CA ASN A 216 -13.70 -33.70 -5.30
C ASN A 216 -14.37 -32.88 -4.18
N GLU A 217 -13.63 -32.37 -3.18
CA GLU A 217 -14.21 -31.54 -2.10
C GLU A 217 -14.35 -30.07 -2.49
N THR A 218 -13.71 -29.60 -3.56
CA THR A 218 -13.84 -28.20 -4.00
C THR A 218 -15.27 -27.89 -4.41
N GLU A 219 -15.95 -28.82 -5.10
CA GLU A 219 -17.34 -28.67 -5.49
C GLU A 219 -18.28 -28.71 -4.27
N GLU A 220 -18.02 -29.60 -3.31
CA GLU A 220 -18.80 -29.72 -2.08
C GLU A 220 -18.64 -28.48 -1.18
N ILE A 221 -17.43 -27.93 -1.08
CA ILE A 221 -17.14 -26.71 -0.33
C ILE A 221 -17.76 -25.50 -1.03
N GLN A 222 -17.66 -25.39 -2.36
CA GLN A 222 -18.37 -24.35 -3.13
C GLN A 222 -19.88 -24.46 -2.94
N GLN A 223 -20.42 -25.68 -2.88
CA GLN A 223 -21.84 -25.91 -2.61
C GLN A 223 -22.23 -25.47 -1.20
N LYS A 224 -21.40 -25.73 -0.19
CA LYS A 224 -21.60 -25.26 1.20
C LYS A 224 -21.50 -23.73 1.31
N ILE A 225 -20.53 -23.10 0.64
CA ILE A 225 -20.41 -21.63 0.59
C ILE A 225 -21.65 -21.01 -0.07
N ASN A 226 -22.11 -21.58 -1.18
CA ASN A 226 -23.31 -21.12 -1.86
C ASN A 226 -24.57 -21.35 -1.02
N ALA A 227 -24.66 -22.45 -0.29
CA ALA A 227 -25.76 -22.73 0.63
C ALA A 227 -25.79 -21.75 1.82
N ILE A 228 -24.64 -21.39 2.38
CA ILE A 228 -24.55 -20.36 3.44
C ILE A 228 -24.93 -18.99 2.88
N LYS A 229 -24.46 -18.67 1.67
CA LYS A 229 -24.78 -17.42 0.99
C LYS A 229 -26.28 -17.30 0.71
N THR A 230 -26.94 -18.36 0.24
CA THR A 230 -28.40 -18.35 0.04
C THR A 230 -29.16 -18.28 1.35
N ASN A 231 -28.70 -18.96 2.41
CA ASN A 231 -29.36 -18.90 3.72
C ASN A 231 -29.26 -17.52 4.39
N LEU A 232 -28.18 -16.78 4.12
CA LEU A 232 -27.99 -15.40 4.60
C LEU A 232 -28.56 -14.33 3.65
N THR A 233 -28.94 -14.71 2.43
CA THR A 233 -29.56 -13.79 1.48
C THR A 233 -31.05 -13.75 1.76
N ILE A 234 -31.50 -12.67 2.40
CA ILE A 234 -32.93 -12.42 2.56
C ILE A 234 -33.52 -12.20 1.16
N PRO A 235 -34.49 -13.02 0.72
CA PRO A 235 -35.08 -12.83 -0.58
C PRO A 235 -35.80 -11.47 -0.62
N VAL A 236 -35.57 -10.70 -1.68
CA VAL A 236 -36.06 -9.32 -1.79
C VAL A 236 -37.59 -9.26 -1.65
N ASN A 237 -38.29 -10.33 -2.00
CA ASN A 237 -39.74 -10.43 -1.89
C ASN A 237 -40.28 -10.55 -0.45
N THR A 238 -39.45 -10.92 0.53
CA THR A 238 -39.81 -10.96 1.96
C THR A 238 -39.40 -9.69 2.69
N THR A 239 -38.72 -8.76 2.01
CA THR A 239 -38.31 -7.51 2.63
C THR A 239 -39.52 -6.58 2.76
N SER A 240 -39.60 -5.87 3.88
CA SER A 240 -40.64 -4.86 4.13
C SER A 240 -40.72 -3.82 3.00
N GLN A 241 -39.59 -3.50 2.37
CA GLN A 241 -39.51 -2.61 1.21
C GLN A 241 -40.28 -3.15 -0.01
N TYR A 242 -40.18 -4.45 -0.31
CA TYR A 242 -40.91 -5.06 -1.42
C TYR A 242 -42.40 -5.22 -1.12
N HIS A 243 -42.75 -5.57 0.13
CA HIS A 243 -44.14 -5.55 0.55
C HIS A 243 -44.73 -4.14 0.46
N ARG A 244 -43.97 -3.10 0.81
CA ARG A 244 -44.35 -1.69 0.64
C ARG A 244 -44.53 -1.30 -0.83
N SER A 245 -43.66 -1.77 -1.74
CA SER A 245 -43.84 -1.49 -3.17
C SER A 245 -45.08 -2.16 -3.77
N LYS A 246 -45.57 -3.26 -3.17
CA LYS A 246 -46.82 -3.94 -3.55
C LYS A 246 -48.07 -3.34 -2.89
N THR A 247 -47.92 -2.53 -1.83
CA THR A 247 -49.02 -1.89 -1.10
C THR A 247 -49.20 -0.41 -1.45
N CYS A 248 -48.36 0.15 -2.31
CA CYS A 248 -48.65 1.42 -2.95
C CYS A 248 -49.75 1.20 -4.00
N ALA A 249 -50.92 1.83 -3.80
CA ALA A 249 -51.93 1.93 -4.83
C ALA A 249 -51.33 2.57 -6.09
N GLU A 250 -51.64 2.03 -7.27
CA GLU A 250 -51.30 2.65 -8.55
C GLU A 250 -52.01 4.02 -8.61
N ASP A 251 -51.28 5.11 -8.41
CA ASP A 251 -51.80 6.47 -8.60
C ASP A 251 -51.62 6.85 -10.07
N GLU A 252 -52.70 6.79 -10.82
CA GLU A 252 -52.75 7.18 -12.22
C GLU A 252 -52.78 8.72 -12.43
N ARG A 253 -52.31 9.52 -11.46
CA ARG A 253 -52.10 10.96 -11.69
C ARG A 253 -50.94 11.19 -12.66
N MET A 254 -51.29 11.29 -13.94
CA MET A 254 -50.46 11.84 -15.02
C MET A 254 -50.19 13.35 -14.82
N THR A 255 -49.55 13.76 -13.72
CA THR A 255 -49.35 15.19 -13.40
C THR A 255 -48.02 15.44 -12.71
N SER A 256 -46.89 15.12 -13.36
CA SER A 256 -45.60 15.78 -13.03
C SER A 256 -44.44 15.40 -13.94
N ARG A 257 -44.33 14.15 -14.41
CA ARG A 257 -43.14 13.71 -15.19
C ARG A 257 -43.19 14.07 -16.68
N ALA A 258 -44.37 14.07 -17.30
CA ALA A 258 -44.51 14.39 -18.73
C ALA A 258 -44.45 15.91 -19.01
N ILE A 259 -45.04 16.72 -18.14
CA ILE A 259 -45.13 18.18 -18.34
C ILE A 259 -43.76 18.85 -18.20
N GLY A 260 -42.94 18.41 -17.23
CA GLY A 260 -41.62 19.01 -16.98
C GLY A 260 -40.62 18.79 -18.11
N PHE A 261 -40.63 17.61 -18.74
CA PHE A 261 -39.71 17.31 -19.84
C PHE A 261 -40.09 18.06 -21.11
N VAL A 262 -41.38 18.06 -21.48
CA VAL A 262 -41.84 18.66 -22.74
C VAL A 262 -41.77 20.19 -22.69
N LEU A 263 -42.24 20.82 -21.60
CA LEU A 263 -42.23 22.28 -21.50
C LEU A 263 -40.82 22.81 -21.19
N GLY A 264 -40.08 22.18 -20.29
CA GLY A 264 -38.76 22.68 -19.86
C GLY A 264 -37.68 22.50 -20.92
N VAL A 265 -37.52 21.27 -21.44
CA VAL A 265 -36.46 20.97 -22.41
C VAL A 265 -36.80 21.57 -23.79
N GLY A 266 -38.09 21.60 -24.15
CA GLY A 266 -38.56 22.21 -25.39
C GLY A 266 -38.25 23.71 -25.46
N LEU A 267 -38.63 24.48 -24.44
CA LEU A 267 -38.38 25.93 -24.42
C LEU A 267 -36.89 26.29 -24.42
N ILE A 268 -36.09 25.59 -23.61
CA ILE A 268 -34.65 25.86 -23.50
C ILE A 268 -33.94 25.52 -24.83
N SER A 269 -34.34 24.44 -25.50
CA SER A 269 -33.74 24.07 -26.79
C SER A 269 -34.04 25.09 -27.90
N VAL A 270 -35.27 25.60 -27.95
CA VAL A 270 -35.67 26.62 -28.95
C VAL A 270 -34.95 27.95 -28.71
N LEU A 271 -34.86 28.40 -27.45
CA LEU A 271 -34.13 29.64 -27.11
C LEU A 271 -32.63 29.52 -27.41
N SER A 272 -32.03 28.37 -27.11
CA SER A 272 -30.62 28.11 -27.40
C SER A 272 -30.35 28.11 -28.91
N ALA A 273 -31.26 27.55 -29.71
CA ALA A 273 -31.15 27.56 -31.17
C ALA A 273 -31.21 28.98 -31.74
N LEU A 274 -32.15 29.82 -31.28
CA LEU A 274 -32.28 31.21 -31.76
C LEU A 274 -31.04 32.07 -31.49
N ILE A 275 -30.30 31.79 -30.41
CA ILE A 275 -29.06 32.49 -30.09
C ILE A 275 -27.91 31.96 -30.94
N LEU A 276 -27.79 30.63 -31.11
CA LEU A 276 -26.63 30.03 -31.78
C LEU A 276 -26.70 30.11 -33.32
N PHE A 277 -27.89 30.10 -33.92
CA PHE A 277 -28.04 30.09 -35.38
C PHE A 277 -27.44 31.32 -36.08
N PRO A 278 -27.69 32.58 -35.62
CA PRO A 278 -27.10 33.77 -36.22
C PRO A 278 -25.56 33.79 -36.12
N ASP A 279 -25.02 33.39 -34.97
CA ASP A 279 -23.58 33.36 -34.71
C ASP A 279 -22.89 32.32 -35.59
N ILE A 280 -23.45 31.10 -35.68
CA ILE A 280 -22.93 30.04 -36.55
C ILE A 280 -22.98 30.46 -38.03
N HIS A 281 -24.09 31.07 -38.47
CA HIS A 281 -24.21 31.54 -39.85
C HIS A 281 -23.17 32.63 -40.19
N THR A 282 -22.92 33.54 -39.25
CA THR A 282 -21.89 34.59 -39.41
C THR A 282 -20.48 33.98 -39.44
N LEU A 283 -20.22 32.98 -38.59
CA LEU A 283 -18.95 32.28 -38.53
C LEU A 283 -18.67 31.47 -39.79
N ILE A 284 -19.68 30.80 -40.36
CA ILE A 284 -19.58 30.09 -41.64
C ILE A 284 -19.30 31.07 -42.78
N ARG A 285 -19.95 32.24 -42.81
CA ARG A 285 -19.70 33.27 -43.84
C ARG A 285 -18.24 33.71 -43.85
N HIS A 286 -17.68 34.04 -42.68
CA HIS A 286 -16.28 34.42 -42.58
C HIS A 286 -15.32 33.27 -42.88
N ALA A 287 -15.68 32.03 -42.53
CA ALA A 287 -14.89 30.86 -42.91
C ALA A 287 -14.86 30.69 -44.44
N MET A 288 -16.00 30.84 -45.13
CA MET A 288 -16.06 30.75 -46.59
C MET A 288 -15.29 31.88 -47.28
N GLU A 289 -15.37 33.12 -46.79
CA GLU A 289 -14.57 34.24 -47.32
C GLU A 289 -13.06 33.96 -47.24
N ARG A 290 -12.57 33.42 -46.11
CA ARG A 290 -11.15 33.05 -45.97
C ARG A 290 -10.73 31.88 -46.87
N VAL A 291 -11.63 30.94 -47.16
CA VAL A 291 -11.34 29.82 -48.08
C VAL A 291 -11.27 30.31 -49.53
N CYS A 292 -12.13 31.24 -49.92
CA CYS A 292 -12.08 31.86 -51.25
C CYS A 292 -10.81 32.70 -51.45
N GLU A 293 -10.36 33.46 -50.43
CA GLU A 293 -9.13 34.25 -50.50
C GLU A 293 -7.88 33.35 -50.65
N LYS A 294 -7.81 32.25 -49.88
CA LYS A 294 -6.72 31.27 -50.01
C LYS A 294 -6.71 30.54 -51.36
N THR A 295 -7.88 30.32 -51.97
CA THR A 295 -7.97 29.67 -53.28
C THR A 295 -7.64 30.64 -54.42
N GLY A 296 -7.91 31.93 -54.26
CA GLY A 296 -7.52 32.99 -55.20
C GLY A 296 -6.00 33.27 -55.23
N GLN A 297 -5.32 33.24 -54.07
CA GLN A 297 -3.86 33.44 -53.99
C GLN A 297 -3.04 32.26 -54.54
N ASN A 298 -3.54 31.03 -54.42
CA ASN A 298 -2.89 29.83 -54.97
C ASN A 298 -3.00 29.69 -56.50
N ASN A 299 -3.90 30.43 -57.16
CA ASN A 299 -4.07 30.43 -58.62
C ASN A 299 -3.36 31.62 -59.32
N LEU A 300 -2.69 32.50 -58.57
CA LEU A 300 -1.90 33.64 -59.10
C LEU A 300 -0.37 33.45 -58.91
N THR A 301 0.05 32.31 -58.34
CA THR A 301 1.47 31.96 -58.11
C THR A 301 1.88 30.64 -58.80
N LYS A 302 1.16 30.24 -59.85
CA LYS A 302 1.52 29.12 -60.73
C LYS A 302 1.51 29.53 -62.19
#